data_AF-A0A1A2WZ19-F1
#
_entry.id   AF-A0A1A2WZ19-F1
#
_cell.length_a   1.000
_cell.length_b   1.000
_cell.length_c   1.000
_cell.angle_alpha   90.00
_cell.angle_beta   90.00
_cell.angle_gamma   90.00
#
_symmetry.space_group_name_H-M   'P 1'
#
loop_
_entity.id
_entity.type
_entity.pdbx_description
1 polymer ?
#
loop_
_entity_poly.entity_id
_entity_poly.type
_entity_poly.pdbx_seq_one_letter_code
_entity_poly.pdbx_strand_id
1 'polypeptide(L)'
;MNTNLTVIREDSPDPADVPASGWAGAIVTVVTGKVMGEIIRSIFDGGTVADEVHIAIDGHARPLADVTVQTDDAQALRDLAAVAAFLANELAGPLGRGN
;
A
#
# COMPACT_ATOMS: atom_id res chain seq x y z
N MET A 1 13.45 16.51 3.73
CA MET A 1 12.17 16.84 4.40
C MET A 1 11.75 15.59 5.16
N ASN A 2 11.63 15.66 6.48
CA ASN A 2 11.12 14.54 7.27
C ASN A 2 9.60 14.58 7.19
N THR A 3 9.02 13.86 6.23
CA THR A 3 7.58 13.58 6.23
C THR A 3 7.33 12.58 7.36
N ASN A 4 6.50 12.95 8.33
CA ASN A 4 6.19 12.09 9.49
C ASN A 4 5.22 11.01 8.99
N LEU A 5 5.78 9.90 8.51
CA LEU A 5 5.04 8.74 8.00
C LEU A 5 4.71 7.83 9.19
N THR A 6 3.42 7.59 9.42
CA THR A 6 2.97 6.54 10.32
C THR A 6 2.85 5.27 9.51
N VAL A 7 3.53 4.20 9.91
CA VAL A 7 3.51 2.90 9.23
C VAL A 7 2.94 1.85 10.17
N ILE A 8 1.94 1.13 9.70
CA ILE A 8 1.32 -0.04 10.35
C ILE A 8 1.62 -1.24 9.46
N ARG A 9 2.02 -2.35 10.07
CA ARG A 9 2.34 -3.60 9.37
C ARG A 9 1.52 -4.72 9.95
N GLU A 10 1.00 -5.57 9.08
CA GLU A 10 0.28 -6.78 9.44
C GLU A 10 0.90 -7.97 8.73
N ASP A 11 1.00 -9.09 9.43
CA ASP A 11 1.51 -10.33 8.85
C ASP A 11 0.41 -10.99 8.00
N SER A 12 0.76 -11.39 6.78
CA SER A 12 -0.10 -12.28 5.99
C SER A 12 0.01 -13.71 6.50
N PRO A 13 -1.07 -14.51 6.45
CA PRO A 13 -1.00 -15.94 6.75
C PRO A 13 -0.03 -16.67 5.80
N ASP A 14 0.45 -17.84 6.22
CA ASP A 14 1.19 -18.74 5.33
C ASP A 14 0.28 -19.15 4.17
N PRO A 15 0.73 -19.05 2.90
CA PRO A 15 -0.07 -19.50 1.76
C PRO A 15 -0.59 -20.93 1.85
N ALA A 16 0.09 -21.82 2.59
CA ALA A 16 -0.36 -23.20 2.81
C ALA A 16 -1.56 -23.30 3.78
N ASP A 17 -1.75 -22.30 4.64
CA ASP A 17 -2.80 -22.26 5.67
C ASP A 17 -4.04 -21.49 5.21
N VAL A 18 -4.02 -20.91 4.01
CA VAL A 18 -5.14 -20.12 3.47
C VAL A 18 -6.29 -21.04 3.03
N PRO A 19 -7.56 -20.71 3.37
CA PRO A 19 -8.72 -21.47 2.91
C PRO A 19 -8.82 -21.53 1.39
N ALA A 20 -9.54 -22.52 0.85
CA ALA A 20 -9.77 -22.63 -0.60
C ALA A 20 -10.48 -21.40 -1.23
N SER A 21 -11.14 -20.57 -0.42
CA SER A 21 -11.72 -19.29 -0.86
C SER A 21 -10.69 -18.17 -1.06
N GLY A 22 -9.42 -18.40 -0.73
CA GLY A 22 -8.38 -17.40 -0.71
C GLY A 22 -8.38 -16.51 0.54
N TRP A 23 -7.41 -15.61 0.60
CA TRP A 23 -7.28 -14.54 1.60
C TRP A 23 -6.85 -13.25 0.91
N ALA A 24 -7.34 -12.12 1.39
CA ALA A 24 -6.84 -10.81 0.97
C ALA A 24 -6.84 -9.88 2.18
N GLY A 25 -5.76 -9.13 2.35
CA GLY A 25 -5.62 -8.18 3.46
C GLY A 25 -4.52 -7.17 3.23
N ALA A 26 -4.64 -6.01 3.89
CA ALA A 26 -3.59 -5.00 3.90
C ALA A 26 -2.44 -5.47 4.80
N ILE A 27 -1.24 -5.62 4.23
CA ILE A 27 -0.03 -6.04 4.97
C ILE A 27 0.84 -4.85 5.37
N VAL A 28 0.67 -3.72 4.68
CA VAL A 28 1.31 -2.45 5.00
C VAL A 28 0.27 -1.36 4.81
N THR A 29 0.09 -0.52 5.83
CA THR A 29 -0.68 0.72 5.74
C THR A 29 0.23 1.87 6.15
N VAL A 30 0.31 2.90 5.32
CA VAL A 30 1.10 4.10 5.58
C VAL A 30 0.21 5.34 5.52
N VAL A 31 0.38 6.24 6.47
CA VAL A 31 -0.40 7.47 6.57
C VAL A 31 0.52 8.67 6.75
N THR A 32 0.27 9.73 6.00
CA THR A 32 0.87 11.03 6.27
C THR A 32 -0.08 12.16 5.88
N GLY A 33 -0.32 13.09 6.81
CA GLY A 33 -1.33 14.12 6.64
C GLY A 33 -2.70 13.52 6.33
N LYS A 34 -3.22 13.84 5.14
CA LYS A 34 -4.50 13.34 4.61
C LYS A 34 -4.36 12.16 3.64
N VAL A 35 -3.12 11.75 3.34
CA VAL A 35 -2.85 10.68 2.38
C VAL A 35 -2.65 9.38 3.13
N MET A 36 -3.39 8.35 2.72
CA MET A 36 -3.25 6.98 3.18
C MET A 36 -2.89 6.10 1.98
N GLY A 37 -2.01 5.14 2.16
CA GLY A 37 -1.80 4.12 1.15
C GLY A 37 -1.55 2.75 1.77
N GLU A 38 -1.86 1.71 1.02
CA GLU A 38 -1.90 0.33 1.48
C GLU A 38 -1.30 -0.60 0.44
N ILE A 39 -0.56 -1.62 0.90
CA ILE A 39 -0.26 -2.81 0.10
C ILE A 39 -1.24 -3.88 0.54
N ILE A 40 -2.09 -4.31 -0.38
CA ILE A 40 -2.98 -5.46 -0.21
C ILE A 40 -2.29 -6.67 -0.80
N ARG A 41 -2.12 -7.70 0.02
CA ARG A 41 -1.70 -9.01 -0.44
C ARG A 41 -2.92 -9.90 -0.61
N SER A 42 -3.03 -10.54 -1.77
CA SER A 42 -4.03 -11.55 -2.07
C SER A 42 -3.34 -12.91 -2.26
N ILE A 43 -3.87 -13.93 -1.60
CA ILE A 43 -3.44 -15.32 -1.70
C ILE A 43 -4.61 -16.12 -2.26
N PHE A 44 -4.45 -16.65 -3.47
CA PHE A 44 -5.46 -17.42 -4.18
C PHE A 44 -5.31 -18.93 -3.93
N ASP A 45 -6.30 -19.69 -4.41
CA ASP A 45 -6.24 -21.15 -4.36
C ASP A 45 -4.97 -21.67 -5.06
N GLY A 46 -4.36 -22.69 -4.46
CA GLY A 46 -3.07 -23.21 -4.94
C GLY A 46 -1.84 -22.38 -4.57
N GLY A 47 -1.96 -21.37 -3.70
CA GLY A 47 -0.83 -20.66 -3.11
C GLY A 47 -0.25 -19.53 -3.96
N THR A 48 -0.97 -19.08 -4.98
CA THR A 48 -0.55 -17.92 -5.80
C THR A 48 -0.69 -16.64 -4.97
N VAL A 49 0.37 -15.86 -4.87
CA VAL A 49 0.40 -14.59 -4.13
C VAL A 49 0.50 -13.41 -5.10
N ALA A 50 -0.34 -12.40 -4.92
CA ALA A 50 -0.29 -11.14 -5.64
C ALA A 50 -0.33 -9.97 -4.67
N ASP A 51 0.42 -8.90 -4.96
CA ASP A 51 0.45 -7.67 -4.18
C ASP A 51 -0.10 -6.51 -5.03
N GLU A 52 -1.03 -5.74 -4.47
CA GLU A 52 -1.66 -4.57 -5.06
C GLU A 52 -1.45 -3.34 -4.18
N VAL A 53 -1.30 -2.16 -4.78
CA VAL A 53 -1.16 -0.90 -4.03
C VAL A 53 -2.37 -0.01 -4.25
N HIS A 54 -2.94 0.47 -3.15
CA HIS A 54 -3.99 1.48 -3.14
C HIS A 54 -3.48 2.74 -2.45
N ILE A 55 -3.81 3.91 -3.00
CA ILE A 55 -3.56 5.21 -2.36
C ILE A 55 -4.86 5.99 -2.38
N ALA A 56 -5.22 6.55 -1.23
CA ALA A 56 -6.35 7.42 -1.03
C ALA A 56 -5.90 8.75 -0.42
N ILE A 57 -6.60 9.83 -0.78
CA ILE A 57 -6.42 11.15 -0.18
C ILE A 57 -7.77 11.50 0.43
N ASP A 58 -7.81 11.84 1.72
CA ASP A 58 -9.04 12.20 2.42
C ASP A 58 -9.77 13.34 1.66
N GLY A 59 -11.06 13.13 1.39
CA GLY A 59 -11.86 13.96 0.46
C GLY A 59 -11.98 13.43 -0.98
N HIS A 60 -11.20 12.42 -1.38
CA HIS A 60 -11.31 11.71 -2.65
C HIS A 60 -11.81 10.27 -2.41
N ALA A 61 -13.09 10.03 -2.63
CA ALA A 61 -13.86 8.99 -1.94
C ALA A 61 -13.73 7.52 -2.42
N ARG A 62 -12.71 7.08 -3.18
CA ARG A 62 -12.58 5.66 -3.58
C ARG A 62 -11.13 5.20 -3.75
N PRO A 63 -10.82 3.90 -3.56
CA PRO A 63 -9.56 3.30 -4.03
C PRO A 63 -9.50 3.45 -5.56
N LEU A 64 -8.40 4.03 -6.06
CA LEU A 64 -8.33 4.66 -7.38
C LEU A 64 -7.91 3.64 -8.47
N ALA A 65 -8.87 3.02 -9.15
CA ALA A 65 -8.67 2.75 -10.57
C ALA A 65 -8.98 4.06 -11.32
N ASP A 66 -7.95 4.69 -11.89
CA ASP A 66 -8.04 5.90 -12.75
C ASP A 66 -8.63 7.17 -12.12
N VAL A 67 -8.02 7.70 -11.05
CA VAL A 67 -8.39 9.03 -10.52
C VAL A 67 -7.33 10.09 -10.79
N THR A 68 -7.77 11.16 -11.44
CA THR A 68 -7.06 12.43 -11.53
C THR A 68 -7.10 13.13 -10.16
N VAL A 69 -5.95 13.28 -9.51
CA VAL A 69 -5.80 14.12 -8.31
C VAL A 69 -5.70 15.58 -8.74
N GLN A 70 -6.78 16.35 -8.54
CA GLN A 70 -6.80 17.80 -8.76
C GLN A 70 -6.84 18.53 -7.43
N THR A 71 -5.75 19.23 -7.08
CA THR A 71 -5.63 19.99 -5.83
C THR A 71 -4.66 21.16 -6.02
N ASP A 72 -4.88 22.26 -5.30
CA ASP A 72 -3.94 23.38 -5.13
C ASP A 72 -3.14 23.28 -3.82
N ASP A 73 -3.41 22.27 -3.00
CA ASP A 73 -2.70 22.00 -1.75
C ASP A 73 -1.33 21.36 -2.03
N ALA A 74 -0.30 22.22 -2.03
CA ALA A 74 1.08 21.80 -2.21
C ALA A 74 1.57 20.82 -1.13
N GLN A 75 1.01 20.84 0.08
CA GLN A 75 1.40 19.90 1.12
C GLN A 75 0.81 18.52 0.86
N ALA A 76 -0.45 18.44 0.42
CA ALA A 76 -1.07 17.17 0.00
C ALA A 76 -0.28 16.48 -1.13
N LEU A 77 0.28 17.24 -2.07
CA LEU A 77 1.14 16.69 -3.14
C LEU A 77 2.47 16.12 -2.60
N ARG A 78 3.07 16.76 -1.59
CA ARG A 78 4.30 16.23 -0.94
C ARG A 78 4.01 14.97 -0.14
N ASP A 79 2.88 14.96 0.56
CA ASP A 79 2.42 13.81 1.34
C ASP A 79 2.14 12.62 0.41
N LEU A 80 1.49 12.86 -0.74
CA LEU A 80 1.28 11.86 -1.79
C LEU A 80 2.59 11.29 -2.33
N ALA A 81 3.54 12.15 -2.67
CA ALA A 81 4.84 11.72 -3.17
C ALA A 81 5.60 10.86 -2.13
N ALA A 82 5.53 11.23 -0.85
CA ALA A 82 6.18 10.47 0.22
C ALA A 82 5.55 9.08 0.41
N VAL A 83 4.22 8.99 0.43
CA VAL A 83 3.49 7.72 0.53
C VAL A 83 3.77 6.83 -0.69
N ALA A 84 3.69 7.38 -1.90
CA ALA A 84 3.96 6.62 -3.12
C ALA A 84 5.41 6.10 -3.18
N ALA A 85 6.39 6.92 -2.82
CA ALA A 85 7.79 6.50 -2.78
C ALA A 85 8.04 5.40 -1.73
N PHE A 86 7.40 5.51 -0.56
CA PHE A 86 7.49 4.47 0.47
C PHE A 86 6.92 3.14 -0.02
N LEU A 87 5.70 3.15 -0.58
CA LEU A 87 5.03 1.94 -1.07
C LEU A 87 5.80 1.29 -2.23
N ALA A 88 6.39 2.09 -3.13
CA ALA A 88 7.23 1.56 -4.20
C ALA A 88 8.46 0.81 -3.67
N ASN A 89 9.09 1.33 -2.59
CA ASN A 89 10.21 0.64 -1.95
C ASN A 89 9.77 -0.65 -1.24
N GLU A 90 8.60 -0.64 -0.59
CA GLU A 90 8.04 -1.84 0.03
C GLU A 90 7.70 -2.93 -1.01
N LEU A 91 7.10 -2.54 -2.14
CA LEU A 91 6.82 -3.45 -3.27
C LEU A 91 8.08 -4.02 -3.91
N ALA A 92 9.15 -3.22 -4.02
CA ALA A 92 10.44 -3.70 -4.51
C ALA A 92 11.10 -4.72 -3.57
N GLY A 93 10.56 -4.87 -2.35
CA GLY A 93 11.18 -5.61 -1.26
C GLY A 93 12.42 -4.89 -0.73
N PRO A 94 13.05 -5.41 0.34
CA PRO A 94 14.33 -4.86 0.79
C PRO A 94 15.33 -4.93 -0.37
N LEU A 95 15.92 -3.79 -0.72
CA LEU A 95 17.08 -3.71 -1.62
C LEU A 95 18.14 -4.73 -1.15
N GLY A 96 18.17 -5.90 -1.78
CA GLY A 96 19.07 -7.00 -1.41
C GLY A 96 18.40 -8.20 -0.74
N ARG A 97 17.63 -8.97 -1.49
CA ARG A 97 17.94 -10.41 -1.57
C ARG A 97 18.88 -10.62 -2.74
N GLY A 98 20.17 -10.38 -2.49
CA GLY A 98 21.22 -11.02 -3.27
C GLY A 98 21.29 -12.48 -2.86
N ASN A 99 21.27 -13.36 -3.87
CA ASN A 99 21.46 -14.82 -3.84
C ASN A 99 20.41 -15.67 -3.11
#